data_AF-A0A423W1T6-F1
#
_entry.id   AF-A0A423W1T6-F1
#
_cell.length_a   1.000
_cell.length_b   1.000
_cell.length_c   1.000
_cell.angle_alpha   90.00
_cell.angle_beta   90.00
_cell.angle_gamma   90.00
#
_symmetry.space_group_name_H-M   'P 1'
#
loop_
_entity.id
_entity.type
_entity.pdbx_description
1 polymer ?
#
loop_
_entity_poly.entity_id
_entity_poly.type
_entity_poly.pdbx_seq_one_letter_code
_entity_poly.pdbx_strand_id
1 'polypeptide(L)'
;MLSLDKSNRTEATLENHQAKGNTQEHSVKLGEVLWGFDAAIDRRGTFFPVVDVPAPGTINVYIIPRLRQPLLSLFDPVCRIHPVTMSSTINIESSEQFKSLLKSSKIVIVDFYADWCGPCKAIAPLYEQLSAQISKPGVVTFVKVNTETQKEIASAYRVSSIPTFMMFRDGNKIDEVKGADPRKLQSIVEKLTSEIQSVSGSSGAAGSSSSSGGNSALGWRGAGLPRGYSDVTDQVEIQKSELLNYDEDFGAVRTLVDPSKPGGLSSGKMAEKDWVVSDTDEQLLLFTPFMSMVKLHTLQITSIKDEDEDVMRPRVIKLFTNRPHNLGFEDAEGEAPTQLIELSEKDWNSDGTANIPLRFVKFQNINSLVFFVESGDGEGEKTRIDRIRLIGETGGGGSTGKLEKIGDDAA
;
A
#
# COMPACT_ATOMS: atom_id res chain seq x y z
N MET A 1 58.53 -4.34 5.60
CA MET A 1 59.02 -4.96 6.84
C MET A 1 58.57 -4.05 7.96
N LEU A 2 57.51 -4.42 8.70
CA LEU A 2 57.64 -5.21 9.94
C LEU A 2 58.66 -4.53 10.85
N SER A 3 58.39 -4.14 12.06
CA SER A 3 57.39 -4.57 13.05
C SER A 3 57.66 -3.59 14.20
N LEU A 4 56.67 -2.91 14.76
CA LEU A 4 56.01 -3.40 15.99
C LEU A 4 57.01 -3.96 16.99
N ASP A 5 57.16 -3.27 18.12
CA ASP A 5 56.84 -3.89 19.41
C ASP A 5 56.27 -2.77 20.31
N LYS A 6 55.02 -2.92 20.77
CA LYS A 6 54.63 -3.54 22.04
C LYS A 6 55.21 -2.78 23.24
N SER A 7 54.55 -2.66 24.38
CA SER A 7 53.20 -2.96 24.85
C SER A 7 53.27 -2.60 26.34
N ASN A 8 52.18 -2.04 26.85
CA ASN A 8 51.70 -2.13 28.23
C ASN A 8 52.68 -2.22 29.43
N ARG A 9 52.51 -1.21 30.29
CA ARG A 9 51.92 -1.34 31.63
C ARG A 9 52.74 -2.12 32.67
N THR A 10 53.39 -1.38 33.55
CA THR A 10 53.72 -1.83 34.92
C THR A 10 52.75 -1.19 35.90
N GLU A 11 52.15 -2.05 36.72
CA GLU A 11 51.34 -1.73 37.89
C GLU A 11 52.16 -1.06 39.01
N ALA A 12 51.37 -0.54 39.94
CA ALA A 12 51.62 -0.48 41.38
C ALA A 12 52.57 0.59 41.94
N THR A 13 51.91 1.60 42.51
CA THR A 13 51.98 2.00 43.93
C THR A 13 53.38 2.25 44.53
N LEU A 14 53.60 3.49 44.99
CA LEU A 14 53.86 3.77 46.41
C LEU A 14 53.90 5.27 46.70
N GLU A 15 53.54 5.57 47.95
CA GLU A 15 53.34 6.89 48.52
C GLU A 15 54.55 7.83 48.50
N ASN A 16 54.19 9.11 48.51
CA ASN A 16 54.74 10.21 49.31
C ASN A 16 56.04 10.95 48.92
N HIS A 17 55.80 12.26 48.85
CA HIS A 17 56.59 13.39 49.33
C HIS A 17 57.72 14.00 48.47
N GLN A 18 57.41 15.25 48.07
CA GLN A 18 58.27 16.44 47.97
C GLN A 18 59.54 16.39 47.10
N ALA A 19 59.50 17.14 46.00
CA ALA A 19 60.28 18.39 45.80
C ALA A 19 60.80 18.58 44.35
N LYS A 20 60.61 19.81 43.86
CA LYS A 20 61.44 20.59 42.90
C LYS A 20 61.43 20.26 41.39
N GLY A 21 61.37 21.35 40.61
CA GLY A 21 61.92 21.46 39.23
C GLY A 21 60.84 21.46 38.13
N ASN A 22 60.19 22.56 37.75
CA ASN A 22 60.65 23.77 37.04
C ASN A 22 60.80 23.59 35.50
N THR A 23 60.28 24.58 34.76
CA THR A 23 60.66 25.02 33.38
C THR A 23 60.26 24.09 32.21
N GLN A 24 59.90 24.53 30.99
CA GLN A 24 59.88 25.84 30.32
C GLN A 24 59.12 25.72 28.97
N GLU A 25 58.56 26.82 28.48
CA GLU A 25 58.37 27.07 27.04
C GLU A 25 59.69 26.95 26.28
N HIS A 26 59.70 26.29 25.12
CA HIS A 26 60.61 26.62 24.01
C HIS A 26 59.93 26.31 22.67
N SER A 27 59.75 27.36 21.87
CA SER A 27 59.63 27.32 20.41
C SER A 27 60.89 26.75 19.76
N VAL A 28 60.79 26.15 18.55
CA VAL A 28 61.65 26.37 17.35
C VAL A 28 61.49 25.19 16.33
N LYS A 29 60.79 25.51 15.22
CA LYS A 29 61.23 25.48 13.79
C LYS A 29 61.65 24.19 13.03
N LEU A 30 61.28 24.20 11.74
CA LEU A 30 61.79 23.49 10.53
C LEU A 30 61.05 22.18 10.14
N GLY A 31 60.66 21.92 8.89
CA GLY A 31 61.00 22.59 7.63
C GLY A 31 60.10 22.22 6.44
N GLU A 32 60.22 23.01 5.37
CA GLU A 32 59.66 22.77 4.04
C GLU A 32 60.35 21.59 3.36
N VAL A 33 59.58 20.75 2.65
CA VAL A 33 60.09 19.86 1.61
C VAL A 33 59.18 19.98 0.40
N LEU A 34 59.74 20.49 -0.69
CA LEU A 34 59.18 20.47 -2.04
C LEU A 34 59.83 19.33 -2.86
N TRP A 35 59.23 19.08 -4.03
CA TRP A 35 59.60 18.19 -5.14
C TRP A 35 59.07 16.74 -5.00
N GLY A 36 58.39 16.13 -5.97
CA GLY A 36 57.98 16.51 -7.32
C GLY A 36 57.15 15.34 -7.91
N PHE A 37 56.20 15.63 -8.79
CA PHE A 37 55.46 14.61 -9.53
C PHE A 37 56.17 14.38 -10.88
N ASP A 38 56.77 13.20 -11.05
CA ASP A 38 57.14 12.70 -12.39
C ASP A 38 56.04 11.76 -12.89
N ALA A 39 55.42 12.14 -14.01
CA ALA A 39 54.49 11.31 -14.76
C ALA A 39 55.23 10.75 -15.99
N ALA A 40 55.41 9.44 -16.03
CA ALA A 40 55.85 8.75 -17.25
C ALA A 40 54.63 8.30 -18.06
N ILE A 41 54.53 8.80 -19.30
CA ILE A 41 53.54 8.42 -20.32
C ILE A 41 54.22 7.45 -21.29
N ASP A 42 53.64 6.27 -21.52
CA ASP A 42 54.01 5.42 -22.67
C ASP A 42 52.96 5.50 -23.79
N ARG A 43 53.44 5.56 -25.03
CA ARG A 43 52.71 5.71 -26.29
C ARG A 43 52.17 4.35 -26.75
N ARG A 44 51.15 3.83 -26.08
CA ARG A 44 50.19 2.85 -26.62
C ARG A 44 49.06 2.66 -25.60
N GLY A 45 48.08 3.55 -25.65
CA GLY A 45 46.95 3.62 -24.72
C GLY A 45 46.18 2.31 -24.58
N THR A 46 46.56 1.50 -23.60
CA THR A 46 45.82 0.31 -23.16
C THR A 46 45.89 0.28 -21.63
N PHE A 47 44.76 0.56 -20.98
CA PHE A 47 44.61 0.41 -19.53
C PHE A 47 44.28 -1.06 -19.23
N PHE A 48 45.12 -1.71 -18.42
CA PHE A 48 44.73 -2.90 -17.66
C PHE A 48 44.57 -2.49 -16.20
N PRO A 49 43.39 -2.60 -15.58
CA PRO A 49 43.31 -2.50 -14.14
C PRO A 49 43.77 -3.81 -13.49
N VAL A 50 44.91 -3.77 -12.81
CA VAL A 50 45.22 -4.74 -11.75
C VAL A 50 44.35 -4.36 -10.55
N VAL A 51 43.44 -5.26 -10.16
CA VAL A 51 42.59 -5.09 -8.98
C VAL A 51 43.33 -5.68 -7.78
N ASP A 52 43.74 -4.83 -6.84
CA ASP A 52 44.15 -5.28 -5.51
C ASP A 52 42.95 -5.21 -4.56
N VAL A 53 42.63 -6.35 -3.95
CA VAL A 53 41.49 -6.56 -3.05
C VAL A 53 41.92 -6.19 -1.61
N PRO A 54 41.22 -5.31 -0.88
CA PRO A 54 41.50 -5.12 0.54
C PRO A 54 40.74 -6.14 1.39
N ALA A 55 41.46 -6.75 2.34
CA ALA A 55 40.95 -7.72 3.32
C ALA A 55 39.97 -7.09 4.33
N PRO A 56 39.07 -7.88 4.96
CA PRO A 56 37.97 -7.37 5.80
C PRO A 56 38.44 -6.97 7.21
N GLY A 57 37.98 -5.81 7.72
CA GLY A 57 38.13 -5.52 9.15
C GLY A 57 38.16 -4.07 9.68
N THR A 58 37.79 -3.02 8.93
CA THR A 58 37.89 -1.64 9.46
C THR A 58 36.65 -0.78 9.19
N ILE A 59 36.05 -0.28 10.26
CA ILE A 59 34.93 0.68 10.27
C ILE A 59 35.51 2.09 10.25
N ASN A 60 35.22 2.89 9.22
CA ASN A 60 35.49 4.33 9.21
C ASN A 60 34.19 5.10 9.46
N VAL A 61 34.16 5.86 10.56
CA VAL A 61 33.08 6.81 10.90
C VAL A 61 33.43 8.16 10.28
N TYR A 62 32.59 8.67 9.39
CA TYR A 62 32.73 10.03 8.85
C TYR A 62 31.73 10.98 9.53
N ILE A 63 32.27 11.95 10.25
CA ILE A 63 31.54 13.12 10.75
C ILE A 63 31.41 14.11 9.58
N ILE A 64 30.18 14.48 9.21
CA ILE A 64 29.90 15.42 8.12
C ILE A 64 29.83 16.84 8.71
N PRO A 65 30.73 17.78 8.36
CA PRO A 65 30.52 19.19 8.63
C PRO A 65 29.69 19.82 7.50
N ARG A 66 28.63 20.50 7.92
CA ARG A 66 27.70 21.30 7.11
C ARG A 66 28.40 22.56 6.62
N LEU A 67 28.54 22.76 5.31
CA LEU A 67 29.03 24.01 4.73
C LEU A 67 28.18 24.51 3.56
N ARG A 68 28.01 25.84 3.58
CA ARG A 68 27.21 26.73 2.74
C ARG A 68 27.55 26.67 1.24
N GLN A 69 26.54 26.88 0.40
CA GLN A 69 26.69 27.31 -1.00
C GLN A 69 27.30 28.73 -1.08
N PRO A 70 27.91 29.12 -2.22
CA PRO A 70 27.10 29.76 -3.26
C PRO A 70 27.46 29.41 -4.73
N LEU A 71 26.44 29.61 -5.57
CA LEU A 71 26.37 29.92 -7.00
C LEU A 71 27.68 30.20 -7.80
N LEU A 72 27.87 29.52 -8.94
CA LEU A 72 27.77 30.12 -10.30
C LEU A 72 28.05 29.11 -11.43
N SER A 73 27.04 28.99 -12.29
CA SER A 73 26.95 28.65 -13.72
C SER A 73 28.11 28.09 -14.55
N LEU A 74 27.68 27.16 -15.41
CA LEU A 74 28.12 26.87 -16.79
C LEU A 74 29.41 26.08 -16.95
N PHE A 75 29.28 24.77 -17.18
CA PHE A 75 29.83 24.01 -18.31
C PHE A 75 29.38 22.54 -18.17
N ASP A 76 28.47 22.10 -19.03
CA ASP A 76 28.18 20.68 -19.25
C ASP A 76 29.37 20.02 -19.93
N PRO A 77 29.90 18.93 -19.35
CA PRO A 77 29.91 17.69 -20.12
C PRO A 77 29.28 16.56 -19.33
N VAL A 78 28.27 15.96 -19.95
CA VAL A 78 27.63 14.72 -19.55
C VAL A 78 28.68 13.62 -19.40
N CYS A 79 29.02 13.32 -18.15
CA CYS A 79 29.50 12.01 -17.72
C CYS A 79 28.92 11.75 -16.33
N ARG A 80 27.60 11.47 -16.29
CA ARG A 80 27.00 10.87 -15.11
C ARG A 80 27.56 9.46 -14.99
N ILE A 81 28.53 9.31 -14.10
CA ILE A 81 28.87 8.02 -13.50
C ILE A 81 27.59 7.59 -12.77
N HIS A 82 26.75 6.79 -13.41
CA HIS A 82 25.66 6.13 -12.71
C HIS A 82 26.33 5.16 -11.73
N PRO A 83 26.04 5.24 -10.42
CA PRO A 83 26.43 4.16 -9.51
C PRO A 83 25.80 2.88 -10.05
N VAL A 84 26.63 1.88 -10.35
CA VAL A 84 26.18 0.53 -10.70
C VAL A 84 25.49 -0.01 -9.45
N THR A 85 24.18 0.18 -9.41
CA THR A 85 23.33 -0.35 -8.36
C THR A 85 23.14 -1.82 -8.71
N MET A 86 23.80 -2.71 -7.96
CA MET A 86 23.72 -4.15 -8.17
C MET A 86 22.25 -4.58 -8.18
N SER A 87 21.84 -5.32 -9.21
CA SER A 87 20.47 -5.80 -9.38
C SER A 87 20.12 -6.79 -8.26
N SER A 88 18.93 -6.63 -7.66
CA SER A 88 18.46 -7.42 -6.50
C SER A 88 17.47 -8.51 -6.93
N THR A 89 17.60 -9.01 -8.16
CA THR A 89 16.70 -10.05 -8.69
C THR A 89 17.15 -11.44 -8.23
N ILE A 90 16.21 -12.25 -7.73
CA ILE A 90 16.45 -13.62 -7.29
C ILE A 90 15.98 -14.61 -8.37
N ASN A 91 16.86 -15.51 -8.79
CA ASN A 91 16.47 -16.60 -9.70
C ASN A 91 15.90 -17.78 -8.90
N ILE A 92 14.78 -18.33 -9.37
CA ILE A 92 14.13 -19.48 -8.72
C ILE A 92 14.65 -20.78 -9.30
N GLU A 93 15.10 -21.65 -8.42
CA GLU A 93 15.62 -22.97 -8.73
C GLU A 93 14.68 -24.10 -8.29
N SER A 94 13.73 -23.84 -7.39
CA SER A 94 12.74 -24.84 -6.94
C SER A 94 11.38 -24.25 -6.60
N SER A 95 10.35 -25.09 -6.64
CA SER A 95 8.97 -24.72 -6.27
C SER A 95 8.83 -24.35 -4.78
N GLU A 96 9.63 -24.96 -3.91
CA GLU A 96 9.67 -24.66 -2.47
C GLU A 96 10.29 -23.30 -2.20
N GLN A 97 11.40 -22.96 -2.87
CA GLN A 97 12.05 -21.66 -2.77
C GLN A 97 11.07 -20.54 -3.18
N PHE A 98 10.32 -20.75 -4.27
CA PHE A 98 9.30 -19.80 -4.72
C PHE A 98 8.19 -19.60 -3.68
N LYS A 99 7.64 -20.70 -3.14
CA LYS A 99 6.62 -20.63 -2.09
C LYS A 99 7.13 -19.95 -0.81
N SER A 100 8.40 -20.16 -0.46
CA SER A 100 9.02 -19.51 0.69
C SER A 100 9.13 -18.00 0.49
N LEU A 101 9.58 -17.56 -0.70
CA LEU A 101 9.72 -16.14 -1.03
C LEU A 101 8.37 -15.42 -1.06
N LEU A 102 7.33 -16.07 -1.57
CA LEU A 102 5.96 -15.57 -1.53
C LEU A 102 5.43 -15.34 -0.10
N LYS A 103 5.96 -16.05 0.89
CA LYS A 103 5.60 -15.90 2.31
C LYS A 103 6.49 -14.93 3.06
N SER A 104 7.77 -14.84 2.69
CA SER A 104 8.76 -14.04 3.44
C SER A 104 8.72 -12.55 3.08
N SER A 105 8.24 -12.21 1.88
CA SER A 105 8.24 -10.85 1.37
C SER A 105 6.81 -10.36 1.18
N LYS A 106 6.54 -9.13 1.63
CA LYS A 106 5.21 -8.52 1.50
C LYS A 106 4.74 -8.41 0.05
N ILE A 107 5.63 -7.98 -0.85
CA ILE A 107 5.38 -7.93 -2.29
C ILE A 107 6.47 -8.69 -3.03
N VAL A 108 6.05 -9.56 -3.95
CA VAL A 108 6.94 -10.29 -4.84
C VAL A 108 6.53 -10.02 -6.28
N ILE A 109 7.46 -9.52 -7.07
CA ILE A 109 7.27 -9.29 -8.51
C ILE A 109 8.04 -10.38 -9.22
N VAL A 110 7.39 -11.09 -10.13
CA VAL A 110 7.92 -12.30 -10.77
C VAL A 110 7.96 -12.10 -12.28
N ASP A 111 9.13 -12.23 -12.89
CA ASP A 111 9.33 -12.28 -14.34
C ASP A 111 9.39 -13.73 -14.80
N PHE A 112 8.36 -14.18 -15.52
CA PHE A 112 8.35 -15.47 -16.20
C PHE A 112 8.97 -15.32 -17.60
N TYR A 113 10.14 -15.92 -17.79
CA TYR A 113 10.94 -15.75 -18.99
C TYR A 113 11.47 -17.09 -19.55
N ALA A 114 12.18 -17.02 -20.68
CA ALA A 114 13.02 -18.10 -21.20
C ALA A 114 14.26 -17.51 -21.90
N ASP A 115 15.37 -18.25 -21.96
CA ASP A 115 16.66 -17.72 -22.46
C ASP A 115 16.66 -17.43 -23.98
N TRP A 116 15.78 -18.09 -24.73
CA TRP A 116 15.60 -17.91 -26.17
C TRP A 116 14.62 -16.77 -26.52
N CYS A 117 13.93 -16.20 -25.53
CA CYS A 117 12.89 -15.20 -25.74
C CYS A 117 13.48 -13.80 -26.04
N GLY A 118 13.33 -13.34 -27.28
CA GLY A 118 13.77 -12.00 -27.70
C GLY A 118 13.11 -10.84 -26.93
N PRO A 119 11.76 -10.79 -26.82
CA PRO A 119 11.08 -9.73 -26.05
C PRO A 119 11.47 -9.71 -24.57
N CYS A 120 11.76 -10.87 -23.97
CA CYS A 120 12.23 -10.96 -22.59
C CYS A 120 13.59 -10.26 -22.41
N LYS A 121 14.51 -10.43 -23.36
CA LYS A 121 15.82 -9.73 -23.36
C LYS A 121 15.67 -8.22 -23.51
N ALA A 122 14.67 -7.76 -24.26
CA ALA A 122 14.43 -6.34 -24.47
C ALA A 122 13.93 -5.62 -23.18
N ILE A 123 13.10 -6.29 -22.37
CA ILE A 123 12.53 -5.69 -21.16
C ILE A 123 13.35 -5.97 -19.89
N ALA A 124 14.25 -6.97 -19.91
CA ALA A 124 15.09 -7.33 -18.76
C ALA A 124 15.88 -6.15 -18.15
N PRO A 125 16.50 -5.22 -18.92
CA PRO A 125 17.21 -4.08 -18.34
C PRO A 125 16.30 -3.16 -17.53
N LEU A 126 15.06 -2.95 -17.99
CA LEU A 126 14.07 -2.17 -17.26
C LEU A 126 13.66 -2.88 -15.96
N TYR A 127 13.41 -4.18 -16.03
CA TYR A 127 13.07 -4.97 -14.86
C TYR A 127 14.18 -4.95 -13.79
N GLU A 128 15.43 -5.08 -14.22
CA GLU A 128 16.60 -4.98 -13.35
C GLU A 128 16.76 -3.58 -12.76
N GLN A 129 16.53 -2.53 -13.55
CA GLN A 129 16.54 -1.15 -13.07
C GLN A 129 15.46 -0.91 -12.00
N LEU A 130 14.23 -1.38 -12.23
CA LEU A 130 13.15 -1.30 -11.24
C LEU A 130 13.53 -2.06 -9.97
N SER A 131 14.12 -3.25 -10.10
CA SER A 131 14.60 -4.03 -8.95
C SER A 131 15.63 -3.25 -8.13
N ALA A 132 16.58 -2.58 -8.78
CA ALA A 132 17.62 -1.82 -8.11
C ALA A 132 17.07 -0.57 -7.39
N GLN A 133 16.01 0.05 -7.93
CA GLN A 133 15.41 1.25 -7.36
C GLN A 133 14.49 0.96 -6.18
N ILE A 134 13.74 -0.13 -6.23
CA ILE A 134 12.62 -0.33 -5.29
C ILE A 134 12.71 -1.61 -4.45
N SER A 135 13.65 -2.53 -4.73
CA SER A 135 13.83 -3.74 -3.92
C SER A 135 14.18 -3.37 -2.48
N LYS A 136 13.48 -3.98 -1.52
CA LYS A 136 13.66 -3.79 -0.10
C LYS A 136 13.51 -5.15 0.60
N PRO A 137 14.54 -5.66 1.30
CA PRO A 137 14.45 -6.94 1.98
C PRO A 137 13.21 -7.06 2.86
N GLY A 138 12.45 -8.15 2.71
CA GLY A 138 11.20 -8.41 3.44
C GLY A 138 9.98 -7.58 2.99
N VAL A 139 10.16 -6.57 2.13
CA VAL A 139 9.07 -5.68 1.70
C VAL A 139 8.77 -5.81 0.22
N VAL A 140 9.76 -5.64 -0.66
CA VAL A 140 9.63 -5.84 -2.11
C VAL A 140 10.76 -6.72 -2.60
N THR A 141 10.42 -7.81 -3.27
CA THR A 141 11.39 -8.74 -3.83
C THR A 141 11.11 -8.98 -5.30
N PHE A 142 12.16 -8.88 -6.11
CA PHE A 142 12.10 -9.17 -7.55
C PHE A 142 12.63 -10.56 -7.80
N VAL A 143 11.89 -11.32 -8.59
CA VAL A 143 12.13 -12.74 -8.82
C VAL A 143 12.08 -13.02 -10.31
N LYS A 144 12.91 -13.95 -10.78
CA LYS A 144 12.90 -14.44 -12.17
C LYS A 144 12.67 -15.95 -12.17
N VAL A 145 11.71 -16.40 -12.97
CA VAL A 145 11.35 -17.81 -13.13
C VAL A 145 11.51 -18.19 -14.60
N ASN A 146 12.45 -19.08 -14.88
CA ASN A 146 12.60 -19.63 -16.22
C ASN A 146 11.53 -20.72 -16.44
N THR A 147 10.65 -20.49 -17.41
CA THR A 147 9.51 -21.36 -17.71
C THR A 147 9.90 -22.73 -18.26
N GLU A 148 11.11 -22.86 -18.83
CA GLU A 148 11.63 -24.13 -19.34
C GLU A 148 12.18 -25.03 -18.23
N THR A 149 12.83 -24.44 -17.22
CA THR A 149 13.40 -25.18 -16.09
C THR A 149 12.37 -25.40 -14.98
N GLN A 150 11.45 -24.45 -14.76
CA GLN A 150 10.44 -24.47 -13.71
C GLN A 150 9.02 -24.69 -14.27
N LYS A 151 8.83 -25.78 -15.03
CA LYS A 151 7.56 -26.10 -15.71
C LYS A 151 6.37 -26.23 -14.76
N GLU A 152 6.59 -26.80 -13.57
CA GLU A 152 5.55 -26.94 -12.56
C GLU A 152 5.02 -25.58 -12.08
N ILE A 153 5.92 -24.62 -11.85
CA ILE A 153 5.56 -23.26 -11.45
C ILE A 153 4.81 -22.57 -12.59
N ALA A 154 5.34 -22.65 -13.81
CA ALA A 154 4.70 -22.06 -14.99
C ALA A 154 3.27 -22.62 -15.22
N SER A 155 3.08 -23.92 -15.05
CA SER A 155 1.79 -24.58 -15.17
C SER A 155 0.84 -24.19 -14.03
N ALA A 156 1.32 -24.17 -12.78
CA ALA A 156 0.51 -23.80 -11.61
C ALA A 156 -0.07 -22.39 -11.75
N TYR A 157 0.70 -21.45 -12.31
CA TYR A 157 0.28 -20.07 -12.55
C TYR A 157 -0.31 -19.81 -13.94
N ARG A 158 -0.49 -20.86 -14.76
CA ARG A 158 -1.10 -20.81 -16.10
C ARG A 158 -0.41 -19.79 -17.03
N VAL A 159 0.92 -19.75 -17.01
CA VAL A 159 1.71 -18.87 -17.88
C VAL A 159 1.56 -19.34 -19.33
N SER A 160 0.81 -18.59 -20.13
CA SER A 160 0.50 -18.91 -21.53
C SER A 160 1.40 -18.21 -22.55
N SER A 161 2.15 -17.19 -22.12
CA SER A 161 2.98 -16.34 -22.96
C SER A 161 4.18 -15.82 -22.17
N ILE A 162 5.31 -15.55 -22.83
CA ILE A 162 6.48 -14.95 -22.21
C ILE A 162 6.94 -13.70 -22.99
N PRO A 163 7.42 -12.64 -22.31
CA PRO A 163 7.48 -12.51 -20.85
C PRO A 163 6.09 -12.32 -20.24
N THR A 164 5.89 -12.81 -19.02
CA THR A 164 4.73 -12.46 -18.21
C THR A 164 5.21 -12.05 -16.84
N PHE A 165 4.79 -10.87 -16.39
CA PHE A 165 5.08 -10.37 -15.05
C PHE A 165 3.88 -10.63 -14.17
N MET A 166 4.08 -11.28 -13.03
CA MET A 166 3.03 -11.45 -12.02
C MET A 166 3.43 -10.80 -10.72
N MET A 167 2.49 -10.09 -10.12
CA MET A 167 2.69 -9.38 -8.87
C MET A 167 1.92 -10.13 -7.78
N PHE A 168 2.60 -10.39 -6.68
CA PHE A 168 2.05 -11.04 -5.51
C PHE A 168 2.12 -10.12 -4.31
N ARG A 169 1.10 -10.16 -3.46
CA ARG A 169 1.08 -9.53 -2.14
C ARG A 169 0.66 -10.55 -1.11
N ASP A 170 1.48 -10.72 -0.08
CA ASP A 170 1.24 -11.69 1.01
C ASP A 170 0.88 -13.09 0.46
N GLY A 171 1.58 -13.51 -0.60
CA GLY A 171 1.39 -14.77 -1.30
C GLY A 171 0.23 -14.85 -2.31
N ASN A 172 -0.60 -13.82 -2.43
CA ASN A 172 -1.74 -13.79 -3.35
C ASN A 172 -1.43 -13.00 -4.62
N LYS A 173 -1.81 -13.51 -5.80
CA LYS A 173 -1.65 -12.78 -7.06
C LYS A 173 -2.58 -11.58 -7.10
N ILE A 174 -2.03 -10.38 -7.32
CA ILE A 174 -2.78 -9.12 -7.35
C ILE A 174 -2.88 -8.49 -8.75
N ASP A 175 -1.88 -8.71 -9.59
CA ASP A 175 -1.84 -8.12 -10.94
C ASP A 175 -0.96 -8.97 -11.88
N GLU A 176 -1.12 -8.76 -13.18
CA GLU A 176 -0.41 -9.49 -14.23
C GLU A 176 -0.23 -8.63 -15.49
N VAL A 177 1.00 -8.57 -15.99
CA VAL A 177 1.34 -7.93 -17.27
C VAL A 177 1.85 -8.98 -18.24
N LYS A 178 1.13 -9.19 -19.33
CA LYS A 178 1.56 -10.07 -20.42
C LYS A 178 2.32 -9.29 -21.48
N GLY A 179 3.44 -9.85 -21.94
CA GLY A 179 4.28 -9.29 -22.98
C GLY A 179 5.26 -8.23 -22.48
N ALA A 180 6.14 -7.80 -23.39
CA ALA A 180 7.17 -6.79 -23.11
C ALA A 180 6.57 -5.36 -23.19
N ASP A 181 5.72 -5.01 -22.24
CA ASP A 181 5.12 -3.67 -22.13
C ASP A 181 5.77 -2.86 -21.00
N PRO A 182 6.75 -1.98 -21.32
CA PRO A 182 7.50 -1.24 -20.31
C PRO A 182 6.64 -0.23 -19.54
N ARG A 183 5.65 0.38 -20.21
CA ARG A 183 4.80 1.42 -19.59
C ARG A 183 3.88 0.81 -18.55
N LYS A 184 3.22 -0.31 -18.89
CA LYS A 184 2.35 -1.02 -17.93
C LYS A 184 3.15 -1.54 -16.75
N LEU A 185 4.30 -2.14 -17.00
CA LEU A 185 5.17 -2.64 -15.93
C LEU A 185 5.59 -1.52 -14.97
N GLN A 186 6.05 -0.37 -15.47
CA GLN A 186 6.40 0.79 -14.64
C GLN A 186 5.20 1.31 -13.84
N SER A 187 4.05 1.50 -14.48
CA SER A 187 2.86 2.05 -13.80
C SER A 187 2.38 1.20 -12.63
N ILE A 188 2.42 -0.13 -12.76
CA ILE A 188 2.02 -1.04 -11.69
C ILE A 188 3.06 -1.04 -10.58
N VAL A 189 4.35 -1.05 -10.92
CA VAL A 189 5.43 -1.02 -9.93
C VAL A 189 5.43 0.29 -9.13
N GLU A 190 5.18 1.44 -9.78
CA GLU A 190 5.03 2.73 -9.13
C GLU A 190 3.82 2.72 -8.18
N LYS A 191 2.66 2.26 -8.66
CA LYS A 191 1.44 2.13 -7.84
C LYS A 191 1.69 1.29 -6.58
N LEU A 192 2.33 0.12 -6.73
CA LEU A 192 2.67 -0.75 -5.60
C LEU A 192 3.67 -0.09 -4.64
N THR A 193 4.62 0.67 -5.15
CA THR A 193 5.63 1.35 -4.33
C THR A 193 5.00 2.49 -3.50
N SER A 194 4.11 3.28 -4.11
CA SER A 194 3.37 4.33 -3.41
C SER A 194 2.49 3.77 -2.28
N GLU A 195 1.83 2.64 -2.53
CA GLU A 195 1.06 1.94 -1.50
C GLU A 195 1.94 1.48 -0.32
N ILE A 196 3.14 0.97 -0.58
CA ILE A 196 4.06 0.55 0.50
C ILE A 196 4.54 1.74 1.33
N GLN A 197 4.89 2.85 0.69
CA GLN A 197 5.38 4.04 1.39
C GLN A 197 4.32 4.63 2.34
N SER A 198 3.05 4.52 1.98
CA SER A 198 1.94 4.91 2.87
C SER A 198 1.77 4.00 4.10
N VAL A 199 2.31 2.79 4.06
CA VAL A 199 2.14 1.75 5.10
C VAL A 199 3.38 1.58 5.99
N SER A 200 4.58 1.98 5.55
CA SER A 200 5.84 1.79 6.31
C SER A 200 6.05 2.73 7.52
N GLY A 201 5.06 3.54 7.91
CA GLY A 201 5.09 4.38 9.13
C GLY A 201 4.70 3.66 10.43
N SER A 202 4.45 2.36 10.41
CA SER A 202 4.14 1.58 11.62
C SER A 202 4.69 0.17 11.50
N SER A 203 5.77 -0.11 12.23
CA SER A 203 6.27 -1.47 12.44
C SER A 203 6.43 -1.72 13.93
N GLY A 204 5.59 -2.58 14.49
CA GLY A 204 5.77 -3.15 15.82
C GLY A 204 4.48 -3.68 16.45
N ALA A 205 4.08 -4.90 16.09
CA ALA A 205 3.57 -5.93 17.02
C ALA A 205 2.95 -7.08 16.22
N ALA A 206 3.51 -8.27 16.43
CA ALA A 206 2.93 -9.53 16.01
C ALA A 206 1.71 -9.85 16.88
N GLY A 207 0.58 -10.20 16.25
CA GLY A 207 -0.62 -10.68 16.90
C GLY A 207 -1.58 -11.24 15.87
N SER A 208 -1.69 -12.56 15.81
CA SER A 208 -2.58 -13.30 14.93
C SER A 208 -4.04 -12.84 15.08
N SER A 209 -4.64 -12.33 14.01
CA SER A 209 -6.06 -12.55 13.73
C SER A 209 -6.31 -12.42 12.23
N SER A 210 -7.04 -13.37 11.70
CA SER A 210 -7.51 -13.44 10.33
C SER A 210 -8.38 -12.22 10.02
N SER A 211 -7.87 -11.29 9.23
CA SER A 211 -8.70 -10.32 8.52
C SER A 211 -8.24 -10.25 7.08
N SER A 212 -9.19 -10.55 6.19
CA SER A 212 -9.04 -10.58 4.75
C SER A 212 -8.81 -9.16 4.22
N GLY A 213 -7.58 -8.68 4.27
CA GLY A 213 -7.13 -7.42 3.66
C GLY A 213 -6.95 -7.58 2.15
N GLY A 214 -8.05 -7.76 1.42
CA GLY A 214 -8.06 -7.97 -0.03
C GLY A 214 -8.00 -6.68 -0.85
N ASN A 215 -6.89 -6.56 -1.59
CA ASN A 215 -6.69 -5.89 -2.89
C ASN A 215 -6.86 -4.36 -3.00
N SER A 216 -5.72 -3.65 -3.04
CA SER A 216 -5.55 -2.25 -3.50
C SER A 216 -5.69 -2.07 -5.03
N ALA A 217 -6.67 -2.73 -5.63
CA ALA A 217 -7.30 -2.25 -6.87
C ALA A 217 -8.74 -1.77 -6.61
N LEU A 218 -9.26 -2.07 -5.42
CA LEU A 218 -10.60 -1.76 -4.96
C LEU A 218 -10.41 -0.97 -3.66
N GLY A 219 -11.14 0.12 -3.46
CA GLY A 219 -11.01 0.97 -2.28
C GLY A 219 -11.08 0.20 -0.95
N TRP A 220 -10.66 0.85 0.12
CA TRP A 220 -10.94 0.41 1.48
C TRP A 220 -12.41 0.05 1.64
N ARG A 221 -12.64 -1.10 2.26
CA ARG A 221 -13.95 -1.65 2.59
C ARG A 221 -13.87 -2.13 4.02
N GLY A 222 -14.89 -1.81 4.81
CA GLY A 222 -14.92 -2.16 6.23
C GLY A 222 -15.25 -3.63 6.50
N ALA A 223 -15.78 -4.37 5.51
CA ALA A 223 -16.06 -5.80 5.65
C ALA A 223 -15.74 -6.58 4.36
N GLY A 224 -15.54 -7.89 4.49
CA GLY A 224 -15.21 -8.78 3.38
C GLY A 224 -16.33 -8.87 2.34
N LEU A 225 -15.95 -9.12 1.08
CA LEU A 225 -16.89 -9.32 -0.02
C LEU A 225 -17.52 -10.73 0.02
N PRO A 226 -18.85 -10.86 -0.18
CA PRO A 226 -19.48 -12.12 -0.53
C PRO A 226 -18.94 -12.67 -1.87
N ARG A 227 -18.84 -13.99 -2.00
CA ARG A 227 -18.33 -14.64 -3.22
C ARG A 227 -19.23 -14.30 -4.41
N GLY A 228 -18.62 -13.87 -5.52
CA GLY A 228 -19.32 -13.57 -6.78
C GLY A 228 -19.83 -12.13 -6.91
N TYR A 229 -19.74 -11.32 -5.86
CA TYR A 229 -20.14 -9.91 -5.89
C TYR A 229 -18.93 -8.97 -5.83
N SER A 230 -19.07 -7.80 -6.43
CA SER A 230 -18.05 -6.74 -6.45
C SER A 230 -18.55 -5.47 -5.76
N ASP A 231 -17.63 -4.58 -5.43
CA ASP A 231 -17.99 -3.23 -4.99
C ASP A 231 -18.46 -2.43 -6.22
N VAL A 232 -19.67 -1.89 -6.15
CA VAL A 232 -20.31 -1.08 -7.21
C VAL A 232 -20.54 0.37 -6.76
N THR A 233 -19.85 0.79 -5.69
CA THR A 233 -19.94 2.17 -5.16
C THR A 233 -19.46 3.21 -6.18
N ASP A 234 -18.61 2.81 -7.12
CA ASP A 234 -18.16 3.65 -8.25
C ASP A 234 -19.29 4.03 -9.22
N GLN A 235 -20.42 3.31 -9.19
CA GLN A 235 -21.60 3.64 -9.99
C GLN A 235 -22.41 4.80 -9.42
N VAL A 236 -22.12 5.29 -8.21
CA VAL A 236 -22.86 6.41 -7.60
C VAL A 236 -22.54 7.71 -8.36
N GLU A 237 -23.57 8.38 -8.85
CA GLU A 237 -23.43 9.66 -9.53
C GLU A 237 -23.41 10.81 -8.51
N ILE A 238 -22.24 11.03 -7.90
CA ILE A 238 -22.04 11.99 -6.78
C ILE A 238 -22.61 13.38 -7.08
N GLN A 239 -22.52 13.86 -8.32
CA GLN A 239 -22.99 15.20 -8.70
C GLN A 239 -24.52 15.36 -8.63
N LYS A 240 -25.27 14.26 -8.69
CA LYS A 240 -26.74 14.24 -8.60
C LYS A 240 -27.24 13.65 -7.29
N SER A 241 -26.33 13.25 -6.41
CA SER A 241 -26.69 12.80 -5.08
C SER A 241 -27.05 13.99 -4.20
N GLU A 242 -28.05 13.81 -3.35
CA GLU A 242 -28.54 14.83 -2.45
C GLU A 242 -28.51 14.30 -1.03
N LEU A 243 -27.92 15.05 -0.11
CA LEU A 243 -27.84 14.71 1.30
C LEU A 243 -28.55 15.82 2.08
N LEU A 244 -29.52 15.45 2.91
CA LEU A 244 -30.32 16.36 3.72
C LEU A 244 -29.99 16.17 5.20
N ASN A 245 -30.13 17.27 5.95
CA ASN A 245 -29.87 17.37 7.38
C ASN A 245 -28.45 16.98 7.79
N TYR A 246 -27.45 17.27 6.94
CA TYR A 246 -26.04 17.07 7.29
C TYR A 246 -25.38 18.38 7.70
N ASP A 247 -24.42 18.28 8.61
CA ASP A 247 -23.62 19.40 9.09
C ASP A 247 -22.51 19.72 8.06
N GLU A 248 -22.54 20.95 7.53
CA GLU A 248 -21.61 21.43 6.50
C GLU A 248 -20.17 21.60 6.99
N ASP A 249 -19.94 21.65 8.32
CA ASP A 249 -18.59 21.69 8.90
C ASP A 249 -17.87 20.33 8.80
N PHE A 250 -18.59 19.29 8.39
CA PHE A 250 -18.11 17.93 8.19
C PHE A 250 -18.10 17.54 6.70
N GLY A 251 -17.90 16.26 6.41
CA GLY A 251 -17.92 15.73 5.06
C GLY A 251 -19.31 15.82 4.40
N ALA A 252 -19.33 15.64 3.08
CA ALA A 252 -20.54 15.58 2.27
C ALA A 252 -20.72 14.20 1.61
N VAL A 253 -21.58 14.07 0.61
CA VAL A 253 -21.81 12.78 -0.10
C VAL A 253 -20.51 12.14 -0.58
N ARG A 254 -19.58 12.94 -1.11
CA ARG A 254 -18.30 12.44 -1.64
C ARG A 254 -17.50 11.68 -0.57
N THR A 255 -17.56 12.14 0.68
CA THR A 255 -16.89 11.51 1.83
C THR A 255 -17.44 10.11 2.10
N LEU A 256 -18.77 9.94 2.04
CA LEU A 256 -19.40 8.65 2.29
C LEU A 256 -18.96 7.57 1.29
N VAL A 257 -18.78 7.95 0.02
CA VAL A 257 -18.40 7.02 -1.05
C VAL A 257 -16.90 6.99 -1.34
N ASP A 258 -16.08 7.76 -0.61
CA ASP A 258 -14.64 7.85 -0.87
C ASP A 258 -13.97 6.50 -0.63
N PRO A 259 -13.16 5.97 -1.57
CA PRO A 259 -12.53 4.65 -1.45
C PRO A 259 -11.47 4.57 -0.35
N SER A 260 -11.09 5.65 0.30
CA SER A 260 -10.06 5.67 1.34
C SER A 260 -10.62 5.18 2.68
N LYS A 261 -9.74 4.66 3.52
CA LYS A 261 -10.07 4.28 4.90
C LYS A 261 -10.46 5.53 5.69
N PRO A 262 -11.57 5.53 6.43
CA PRO A 262 -11.99 6.69 7.20
C PRO A 262 -10.95 7.07 8.25
N GLY A 263 -10.76 8.38 8.41
CA GLY A 263 -9.71 8.96 9.24
C GLY A 263 -9.77 8.54 10.70
N GLY A 264 -10.96 8.36 11.27
CA GLY A 264 -11.14 7.93 12.67
C GLY A 264 -10.59 6.53 12.98
N LEU A 265 -10.37 5.68 11.96
CA LEU A 265 -9.70 4.38 12.11
C LEU A 265 -8.20 4.43 11.81
N SER A 266 -7.64 5.60 11.50
CA SER A 266 -6.23 5.78 11.15
C SER A 266 -5.47 6.39 12.33
N SER A 267 -4.59 5.61 12.93
CA SER A 267 -3.92 5.92 14.20
C SER A 267 -2.75 6.92 14.10
N GLY A 268 -2.82 7.93 13.22
CA GLY A 268 -1.61 8.69 12.86
C GLY A 268 -1.73 10.14 12.39
N LYS A 269 -2.91 10.74 12.35
CA LYS A 269 -3.07 12.17 12.04
C LYS A 269 -4.40 12.65 12.59
N MET A 270 -4.46 13.87 13.10
CA MET A 270 -5.72 14.59 13.29
C MET A 270 -6.46 14.50 11.95
N ALA A 271 -7.47 13.64 11.90
CA ALA A 271 -8.25 13.46 10.69
C ALA A 271 -8.93 14.79 10.42
N GLU A 272 -8.68 15.36 9.25
CA GLU A 272 -9.64 16.28 8.64
C GLU A 272 -11.02 15.59 8.73
N LYS A 273 -12.08 16.32 9.09
CA LYS A 273 -13.43 15.78 9.36
C LYS A 273 -13.97 15.04 8.12
N ASP A 274 -13.61 13.77 8.00
CA ASP A 274 -13.82 12.91 6.83
C ASP A 274 -14.93 11.87 7.12
N TRP A 275 -16.00 12.38 7.72
CA TRP A 275 -17.25 11.69 8.00
C TRP A 275 -18.39 12.68 7.87
N VAL A 276 -19.62 12.18 7.79
CA VAL A 276 -20.84 12.99 7.79
C VAL A 276 -21.46 12.91 9.18
N VAL A 277 -21.94 14.04 9.67
CA VAL A 277 -22.76 14.14 10.89
C VAL A 277 -24.07 14.81 10.55
N SER A 278 -25.14 14.48 11.25
CA SER A 278 -26.40 15.20 11.14
C SER A 278 -26.37 16.58 11.81
N ASP A 279 -27.16 17.51 11.29
CA ASP A 279 -27.13 18.90 11.75
C ASP A 279 -28.07 19.14 12.94
N THR A 280 -29.36 18.87 12.78
CA THR A 280 -30.37 19.25 13.78
C THR A 280 -30.68 18.14 14.78
N ASP A 281 -30.88 16.92 14.28
CA ASP A 281 -31.31 15.75 15.03
C ASP A 281 -30.64 14.51 14.42
N GLU A 282 -31.06 13.31 14.79
CA GLU A 282 -30.43 12.09 14.32
C GLU A 282 -30.77 11.66 12.89
N GLN A 283 -31.73 12.32 12.25
CA GLN A 283 -32.25 11.92 10.96
C GLN A 283 -31.32 12.34 9.83
N LEU A 284 -31.03 11.42 8.90
CA LEU A 284 -30.24 11.72 7.71
C LEU A 284 -30.90 11.13 6.50
N LEU A 285 -30.94 11.88 5.41
CA LEU A 285 -31.62 11.43 4.20
C LEU A 285 -30.73 11.66 2.98
N LEU A 286 -30.28 10.55 2.40
CA LEU A 286 -29.34 10.52 1.29
C LEU A 286 -29.98 9.88 0.06
N PHE A 287 -30.14 10.66 -1.00
CA PHE A 287 -30.47 10.16 -2.34
C PHE A 287 -29.19 9.88 -3.13
N THR A 288 -29.09 8.67 -3.67
CA THR A 288 -27.98 8.23 -4.51
C THR A 288 -28.49 7.66 -5.84
N PRO A 289 -28.42 8.43 -6.94
CA PRO A 289 -28.64 7.89 -8.27
C PRO A 289 -27.42 7.10 -8.75
N PHE A 290 -27.65 6.10 -9.59
CA PHE A 290 -26.61 5.28 -10.21
C PHE A 290 -26.43 5.60 -11.70
N MET A 291 -25.18 5.56 -12.17
CA MET A 291 -24.83 5.73 -13.58
C MET A 291 -25.42 4.64 -14.47
N SER A 292 -25.55 3.43 -13.93
CA SER A 292 -26.15 2.28 -14.60
C SER A 292 -27.05 1.51 -13.62
N MET A 293 -27.98 0.71 -14.15
CA MET A 293 -28.82 -0.14 -13.30
C MET A 293 -27.93 -1.14 -12.55
N VAL A 294 -28.07 -1.21 -11.23
CA VAL A 294 -27.28 -2.11 -10.37
C VAL A 294 -28.16 -3.15 -9.69
N LYS A 295 -27.56 -4.29 -9.38
CA LYS A 295 -28.09 -5.31 -8.47
C LYS A 295 -27.36 -5.19 -7.15
N LEU A 296 -28.05 -4.90 -6.06
CA LEU A 296 -27.43 -4.81 -4.74
C LEU A 296 -27.67 -6.08 -3.94
N HIS A 297 -26.59 -6.63 -3.40
CA HIS A 297 -26.61 -7.81 -2.52
C HIS A 297 -26.35 -7.42 -1.06
N THR A 298 -25.41 -6.52 -0.82
CA THR A 298 -25.01 -6.14 0.54
C THR A 298 -24.75 -4.65 0.62
N LEU A 299 -25.21 -4.02 1.69
CA LEU A 299 -24.92 -2.65 2.07
C LEU A 299 -23.93 -2.70 3.24
N GLN A 300 -22.78 -2.04 3.11
CA GLN A 300 -21.85 -1.88 4.22
C GLN A 300 -21.88 -0.44 4.68
N ILE A 301 -22.03 -0.25 6.00
CA ILE A 301 -22.07 1.07 6.63
C ILE A 301 -20.98 1.11 7.68
N THR A 302 -20.08 2.07 7.59
CA THR A 302 -19.08 2.34 8.62
C THR A 302 -19.51 3.55 9.42
N SER A 303 -19.54 3.41 10.73
CA SER A 303 -19.81 4.49 11.68
C SER A 303 -18.94 4.26 12.92
N ILE A 304 -18.05 5.20 13.20
CA ILE A 304 -17.16 5.14 14.34
C ILE A 304 -17.85 5.86 15.50
N LYS A 305 -17.90 5.19 16.66
CA LYS A 305 -18.38 5.80 17.89
C LYS A 305 -17.20 6.54 18.52
N ASP A 306 -17.28 7.85 18.61
CA ASP A 306 -16.35 8.63 19.42
C ASP A 306 -16.97 8.82 20.81
N GLU A 307 -16.22 8.52 21.87
CA GLU A 307 -16.71 8.59 23.26
C GLU A 307 -16.84 10.03 23.77
N ASP A 308 -16.25 11.00 23.06
CA ASP A 308 -16.15 12.41 23.47
C ASP A 308 -17.12 13.35 22.72
N GLU A 309 -17.79 12.86 21.67
CA GLU A 309 -18.78 13.63 20.90
C GLU A 309 -20.17 13.04 21.11
N ASP A 310 -21.22 13.88 21.20
CA ASP A 310 -22.65 13.48 21.33
C ASP A 310 -23.20 12.84 20.03
N VAL A 311 -22.39 11.98 19.39
CA VAL A 311 -22.68 11.31 18.13
C VAL A 311 -23.00 9.84 18.37
N MET A 312 -24.01 9.37 17.66
CA MET A 312 -24.45 7.98 17.70
C MET A 312 -24.39 7.31 16.34
N ARG A 313 -24.45 5.98 16.37
CA ARG A 313 -24.51 5.14 15.18
C ARG A 313 -25.94 5.06 14.67
N PRO A 314 -26.18 4.84 13.37
CA PRO A 314 -27.53 4.60 12.89
C PRO A 314 -28.07 3.27 13.43
N ARG A 315 -29.31 3.27 13.93
CA ARG A 315 -30.02 2.09 14.45
C ARG A 315 -31.09 1.64 13.47
N VAL A 316 -32.03 2.52 13.13
CA VAL A 316 -33.14 2.22 12.22
C VAL A 316 -32.90 2.90 10.89
N ILE A 317 -32.81 2.08 9.83
CA ILE A 317 -32.52 2.53 8.48
C ILE A 317 -33.62 2.04 7.55
N LYS A 318 -34.17 2.96 6.76
CA LYS A 318 -35.15 2.68 5.72
C LYS A 318 -34.50 2.87 4.35
N LEU A 319 -34.62 1.86 3.49
CA LEU A 319 -34.14 1.91 2.11
C LEU A 319 -35.31 2.00 1.14
N PHE A 320 -35.26 2.96 0.22
CA PHE A 320 -36.20 3.07 -0.89
C PHE A 320 -35.44 2.99 -2.21
N THR A 321 -35.98 2.22 -3.15
CA THR A 321 -35.34 2.01 -4.46
C THR A 321 -36.13 2.68 -5.56
N ASN A 322 -35.44 3.09 -6.63
CA ASN A 322 -36.05 3.60 -7.86
C ASN A 322 -36.92 4.85 -7.67
N ARG A 323 -36.50 5.76 -6.79
CA ARG A 323 -37.12 7.08 -6.64
C ARG A 323 -36.54 8.06 -7.67
N PRO A 324 -37.36 8.94 -8.27
CA PRO A 324 -36.88 9.91 -9.25
C PRO A 324 -36.13 11.10 -8.64
N HIS A 325 -36.36 11.39 -7.36
CA HIS A 325 -35.72 12.45 -6.59
C HIS A 325 -35.67 12.04 -5.11
N ASN A 326 -35.07 12.89 -4.29
CA ASN A 326 -34.97 12.67 -2.86
C ASN A 326 -36.36 12.70 -2.17
N LEU A 327 -36.52 11.93 -1.10
CA LEU A 327 -37.78 11.94 -0.32
C LEU A 327 -37.75 13.06 0.72
N GLY A 328 -38.92 13.60 1.06
CA GLY A 328 -39.09 14.40 2.28
C GLY A 328 -39.08 13.50 3.52
N PHE A 329 -38.75 14.06 4.68
CA PHE A 329 -38.73 13.32 5.95
C PHE A 329 -40.10 12.73 6.30
N GLU A 330 -41.18 13.52 6.18
CA GLU A 330 -42.56 13.05 6.42
C GLU A 330 -42.95 11.88 5.50
N ASP A 331 -42.56 11.95 4.22
CA ASP A 331 -42.81 10.88 3.25
C ASP A 331 -42.01 9.62 3.59
N ALA A 332 -40.74 9.77 3.96
CA ALA A 332 -39.85 8.66 4.32
C ALA A 332 -40.27 7.96 5.63
N GLU A 333 -40.93 8.68 6.55
CA GLU A 333 -41.50 8.10 7.76
C GLU A 333 -42.80 7.33 7.49
N GLY A 334 -43.69 7.91 6.68
CA GLY A 334 -45.02 7.36 6.42
C GLY A 334 -45.06 6.25 5.36
N GLU A 335 -44.12 6.24 4.41
CA GLU A 335 -44.10 5.27 3.33
C GLU A 335 -43.40 3.96 3.71
N ALA A 336 -43.94 2.83 3.25
CA ALA A 336 -43.33 1.53 3.47
C ALA A 336 -42.00 1.40 2.68
N PRO A 337 -40.87 1.14 3.35
CA PRO A 337 -39.59 1.03 2.68
C PRO A 337 -39.49 -0.26 1.86
N THR A 338 -38.59 -0.25 0.87
CA THR A 338 -38.22 -1.47 0.14
C THR A 338 -37.66 -2.50 1.12
N GLN A 339 -36.82 -2.05 2.05
CA GLN A 339 -36.32 -2.81 3.18
C GLN A 339 -36.12 -1.89 4.38
N LEU A 340 -36.61 -2.32 5.54
CA LEU A 340 -36.32 -1.75 6.85
C LEU A 340 -35.20 -2.57 7.48
N ILE A 341 -34.23 -1.90 8.06
CA ILE A 341 -33.05 -2.49 8.71
C ILE A 341 -33.00 -1.94 10.14
N GLU A 342 -32.90 -2.84 11.11
CA GLU A 342 -32.64 -2.51 12.50
C GLU A 342 -31.27 -3.07 12.86
N LEU A 343 -30.35 -2.19 13.23
CA LEU A 343 -28.99 -2.52 13.66
C LEU A 343 -28.93 -2.57 15.17
N SER A 344 -28.10 -3.48 15.68
CA SER A 344 -27.74 -3.61 17.08
C SER A 344 -26.23 -3.52 17.24
N GLU A 345 -25.74 -3.35 18.47
CA GLU A 345 -24.31 -3.32 18.77
C GLU A 345 -23.53 -4.52 18.22
N LYS A 346 -24.18 -5.68 18.05
CA LYS A 346 -23.57 -6.94 17.57
C LYS A 346 -23.31 -6.97 16.06
N ASP A 347 -24.00 -6.12 15.31
CA ASP A 347 -23.90 -6.09 13.85
C ASP A 347 -22.64 -5.34 13.38
N TRP A 348 -22.02 -4.58 14.28
CA TRP A 348 -20.80 -3.81 14.04
C TRP A 348 -19.56 -4.64 14.28
N ASN A 349 -18.63 -4.65 13.32
CA ASN A 349 -17.34 -5.30 13.47
C ASN A 349 -16.31 -4.41 14.22
N SER A 350 -15.09 -4.93 14.38
CA SER A 350 -13.99 -4.21 15.05
C SER A 350 -13.59 -2.90 14.39
N ASP A 351 -13.86 -2.74 13.09
CA ASP A 351 -13.63 -1.52 12.32
C ASP A 351 -14.86 -0.59 12.32
N GLY A 352 -15.86 -0.84 13.17
CA GLY A 352 -17.09 -0.04 13.23
C GLY A 352 -17.91 -0.12 11.94
N THR A 353 -17.86 -1.25 11.24
CA THR A 353 -18.62 -1.49 10.00
C THR A 353 -19.69 -2.55 10.20
N ALA A 354 -20.94 -2.21 9.86
CA ALA A 354 -22.06 -3.13 9.75
C ALA A 354 -22.18 -3.68 8.32
N ASN A 355 -22.25 -5.01 8.19
CA ASN A 355 -22.35 -5.70 6.91
C ASN A 355 -23.77 -6.25 6.70
N ILE A 356 -24.61 -5.49 6.00
CA ILE A 356 -26.06 -5.69 5.98
C ILE A 356 -26.49 -6.43 4.71
N PRO A 357 -26.98 -7.68 4.81
CA PRO A 357 -27.52 -8.37 3.66
C PRO A 357 -28.83 -7.72 3.21
N LEU A 358 -28.91 -7.37 1.92
CA LEU A 358 -30.11 -6.86 1.31
C LEU A 358 -30.95 -8.01 0.76
N ARG A 359 -32.27 -7.81 0.71
CA ARG A 359 -33.20 -8.77 0.12
C ARG A 359 -33.04 -8.74 -1.40
N PHE A 360 -32.07 -9.48 -1.92
CA PHE A 360 -31.65 -9.49 -3.34
C PHE A 360 -32.83 -9.49 -4.33
N VAL A 361 -33.92 -10.22 -4.06
CA VAL A 361 -35.12 -10.24 -4.92
C VAL A 361 -35.78 -8.87 -5.13
N LYS A 362 -35.67 -7.95 -4.18
CA LYS A 362 -36.17 -6.56 -4.29
C LYS A 362 -35.13 -5.60 -4.87
N PHE A 363 -33.86 -6.00 -4.89
CA PHE A 363 -32.72 -5.16 -5.26
C PHE A 363 -32.06 -5.61 -6.56
N GLN A 364 -32.84 -6.15 -7.52
CA GLN A 364 -32.34 -6.65 -8.82
C GLN A 364 -32.14 -5.59 -9.90
N ASN A 365 -32.85 -4.48 -9.80
CA ASN A 365 -32.87 -3.49 -10.85
C ASN A 365 -33.04 -2.11 -10.24
N ILE A 366 -31.92 -1.53 -9.81
CA ILE A 366 -31.90 -0.28 -9.07
C ILE A 366 -31.21 0.78 -9.90
N ASN A 367 -31.89 1.89 -10.17
CA ASN A 367 -31.32 3.09 -10.78
C ASN A 367 -31.04 4.20 -9.75
N SER A 368 -31.66 4.13 -8.56
CA SER A 368 -31.43 5.04 -7.45
C SER A 368 -31.76 4.39 -6.12
N LEU A 369 -31.09 4.83 -5.06
CA LEU A 369 -31.29 4.40 -3.69
C LEU A 369 -31.44 5.62 -2.79
N VAL A 370 -32.56 5.69 -2.07
CA VAL A 370 -32.72 6.61 -0.93
C VAL A 370 -32.38 5.84 0.33
N PHE A 371 -31.40 6.35 1.06
CA PHE A 371 -30.93 5.88 2.34
C PHE A 371 -31.41 6.85 3.41
N PHE A 372 -32.36 6.42 4.23
CA PHE A 372 -32.92 7.22 5.31
C PHE A 372 -32.55 6.62 6.67
N VAL A 373 -31.88 7.39 7.51
CA VAL A 373 -31.68 7.08 8.92
C VAL A 373 -32.82 7.72 9.70
N GLU A 374 -33.61 6.88 10.37
CA GLU A 374 -34.76 7.30 11.17
C GLU A 374 -34.36 7.52 12.64
N SER A 375 -33.52 6.65 13.18
CA SER A 375 -33.04 6.78 14.56
C SER A 375 -31.63 6.22 14.76
N GLY A 376 -30.94 6.69 15.78
CA GLY A 376 -29.62 6.21 16.18
C GLY A 376 -29.60 5.28 17.41
N ASP A 377 -28.43 4.76 17.71
CA ASP A 377 -28.15 3.82 18.79
C ASP A 377 -27.38 4.53 19.91
N GLY A 378 -28.09 4.91 20.98
CA GLY A 378 -27.53 5.58 22.15
C GLY A 378 -28.39 6.74 22.63
N GLU A 379 -27.77 7.61 23.43
CA GLU A 379 -28.37 8.84 23.97
C GLU A 379 -27.86 10.11 23.25
N GLY A 380 -27.08 9.95 22.17
CA GLY A 380 -26.58 11.08 21.38
C GLY A 380 -27.69 11.77 20.60
N GLU A 381 -27.45 13.02 20.20
CA GLU A 381 -28.43 13.83 19.45
C GLU A 381 -28.19 13.76 17.94
N LYS A 382 -26.96 13.43 17.51
CA LYS A 382 -26.56 13.45 16.11
C LYS A 382 -26.11 12.07 15.63
N THR A 383 -26.43 11.72 14.39
CA THR A 383 -25.94 10.47 13.78
C THR A 383 -24.67 10.73 12.98
N ARG A 384 -23.65 9.89 13.17
CA ARG A 384 -22.41 9.90 12.39
C ARG A 384 -22.35 8.75 11.40
N ILE A 385 -21.90 9.02 10.18
CA ILE A 385 -21.61 8.02 9.14
C ILE A 385 -20.27 8.34 8.48
N ASP A 386 -19.35 7.38 8.49
CA ASP A 386 -18.01 7.54 7.94
C ASP A 386 -17.96 7.08 6.48
N ARG A 387 -18.47 5.88 6.17
CA ARG A 387 -18.46 5.31 4.81
C ARG A 387 -19.69 4.49 4.50
N ILE A 388 -20.05 4.46 3.23
CA ILE A 388 -21.06 3.59 2.65
C ILE A 388 -20.43 2.84 1.48
N ARG A 389 -20.58 1.50 1.48
CA ARG A 389 -20.22 0.65 0.34
C ARG A 389 -21.40 -0.16 -0.14
N LEU A 390 -21.54 -0.20 -1.45
CA LEU A 390 -22.60 -0.91 -2.15
C LEU A 390 -21.99 -2.11 -2.84
N ILE A 391 -22.37 -3.30 -2.40
CA ILE A 391 -21.82 -4.56 -2.92
C ILE A 391 -22.88 -5.25 -3.76
N GLY A 392 -22.50 -5.60 -4.98
CA GLY A 392 -23.46 -5.99 -6.01
C GLY A 392 -22.85 -6.35 -7.35
N GLU A 393 -23.69 -6.26 -8.38
CA GLU A 393 -23.32 -6.43 -9.80
C GLU A 393 -23.83 -5.23 -10.60
N THR A 394 -23.09 -4.80 -11.61
CA THR A 394 -23.55 -3.79 -12.57
C THR A 394 -24.36 -4.45 -13.70
N GLY A 395 -25.49 -3.86 -14.06
CA GLY A 395 -26.50 -4.41 -14.99
C GLY A 395 -26.09 -4.44 -16.46
N GLY A 396 -24.80 -4.30 -16.78
CA GLY A 396 -24.28 -4.12 -18.13
C GLY A 396 -22.97 -4.85 -18.40
N GLY A 397 -22.82 -6.10 -17.96
CA GLY A 397 -21.60 -6.88 -18.24
C GLY A 397 -21.79 -8.37 -18.00
N GLY A 398 -22.01 -9.12 -19.08
CA GLY A 398 -22.06 -10.57 -19.03
C GLY A 398 -20.73 -11.16 -18.55
N SER A 399 -20.74 -11.72 -17.34
CA SER A 399 -19.99 -12.94 -17.09
C SER A 399 -20.93 -13.89 -16.36
N THR A 400 -21.47 -14.85 -17.11
CA THR A 400 -22.15 -16.03 -16.59
C THR A 400 -21.17 -16.78 -15.68
N GLY A 401 -21.22 -16.47 -14.39
CA GLY A 401 -20.77 -17.38 -13.34
C GLY A 401 -21.60 -18.64 -13.44
N LYS A 402 -21.00 -19.67 -14.02
CA LYS A 402 -21.50 -21.04 -14.13
C LYS A 402 -22.17 -21.46 -12.81
N LEU A 403 -23.51 -21.53 -12.82
CA LEU A 403 -24.27 -22.24 -11.81
C LEU A 403 -23.87 -23.72 -11.89
N GLU A 404 -23.05 -24.20 -10.95
CA GLU A 404 -22.86 -25.63 -10.77
C GLU A 404 -24.10 -26.17 -10.05
N LYS A 405 -24.93 -26.88 -10.81
CA LYS A 405 -25.99 -27.74 -10.27
C LYS A 405 -25.31 -28.83 -9.44
N ILE A 406 -25.45 -28.78 -8.12
CA ILE A 406 -25.23 -29.95 -7.26
C ILE A 406 -26.17 -31.04 -7.76
N GLY A 407 -25.60 -32.09 -8.35
CA GLY A 407 -26.31 -33.32 -8.66
C GLY A 407 -26.42 -34.14 -7.39
N ASP A 408 -27.63 -34.19 -6.83
CA ASP A 408 -28.03 -35.29 -5.96
C ASP A 408 -28.27 -36.51 -6.84
N ASP A 409 -27.30 -37.42 -6.93
CA ASP A 409 -27.54 -38.79 -7.36
C ASP A 409 -27.47 -39.68 -6.12
N ALA A 410 -28.64 -39.90 -5.53
CA ALA A 410 -28.92 -41.07 -4.71
C ALA A 410 -29.42 -42.18 -5.64
N ALA A 411 -28.63 -43.25 -5.75
CA ALA A 411 -29.09 -44.57 -6.16
C ALA A 411 -28.23 -45.63 -5.47
#